data_AF-A0A370WTY3-F1
#
_entry.id   AF-A0A370WTY3-F1
#
_cell.length_a   1.000
_cell.length_b   1.000
_cell.length_c   1.000
_cell.angle_alpha   90.00
_cell.angle_beta   90.00
_cell.angle_gamma   90.00
#
_symmetry.space_group_name_H-M   'P 1'
#
loop_
_entity.id
_entity.type
_entity.pdbx_description
1 polymer ?
#
loop_
_entity_poly.entity_id
_entity_poly.type
_entity_poly.pdbx_seq_one_letter_code
_entity_poly.pdbx_strand_id
1 'polypeptide(L)'
;MSYLSKNVAHYGLAWLALVLATVAGVVWWWQIGRAVDLPDAPSSRIACVSYAPFRKPGESPTNRKFIMTPARIDEDLRALSQRFDCVRTYSQSNGLAAVPAIAARYHMQVLMGIWLGNVPKINEQEIAQGIATAKANPGVIRGIIVGNEVLLRGDLSPKRLAEYIKRVRAEAPPTIPVTYADVWENWLRYPQMASVVDFVTIHILPYWENKPVAAPDAVRHVEDVYTRMQHEFPGKQIMIGETGWPSAGRLRRSAEPSLVDEAMYIRSFLRYAAQVHMPYNVIETFDQPWKRALEGTVGGYWGIFNSDAQPKFPMLGPVVEDPHWWLGWLAGVAGAAAFMRVGGSRRAWHSVKGWLALSLAGFAAGTAAAWQVRQMTFACAAWWEWLLSSVCLVGALAIAAALARRIAAHLADRHDHTEPSSWWRFSALFGLVLYDILIAFDGRYLDFPMGLFALPCVAYGVFGLLTHEWSMPSAEQRFLASVGPLLAIAPVVQEVGMNKVTWLWLGLNLAIAVPVWVAWRCHRSVRLQPKQAQAANQ
;
A
#
# COMPACT_ATOMS: atom_id res chain seq x y z
N MET A 1 -3.92 -51.54 7.93
CA MET A 1 -3.94 -50.33 8.79
C MET A 1 -3.35 -49.06 8.17
N SER A 2 -2.42 -49.12 7.18
CA SER A 2 -1.77 -47.89 6.66
C SER A 2 -2.58 -47.04 5.66
N TYR A 3 -3.57 -47.61 4.96
CA TYR A 3 -4.41 -46.87 3.99
C TYR A 3 -5.56 -46.09 4.67
N LEU A 4 -6.22 -46.71 5.65
CA LEU A 4 -7.29 -46.10 6.45
C LEU A 4 -6.77 -44.93 7.32
N SER A 5 -5.60 -45.07 7.93
CA SER A 5 -4.96 -44.01 8.72
C SER A 5 -4.59 -42.78 7.87
N LYS A 6 -4.14 -42.99 6.62
CA LYS A 6 -3.85 -41.89 5.69
C LYS A 6 -5.10 -41.11 5.30
N ASN A 7 -6.23 -41.76 5.07
CA ASN A 7 -7.47 -41.07 4.72
C ASN A 7 -7.99 -40.19 5.87
N VAL A 8 -7.91 -40.65 7.12
CA VAL A 8 -8.36 -39.85 8.28
C VAL A 8 -7.53 -38.57 8.44
N ALA A 9 -6.22 -38.64 8.24
CA ALA A 9 -5.33 -37.48 8.36
C ALA A 9 -5.63 -36.40 7.30
N HIS A 10 -5.84 -36.78 6.03
CA HIS A 10 -6.15 -35.83 4.96
C HIS A 10 -7.51 -35.15 5.15
N TYR A 11 -8.52 -35.88 5.62
CA TYR A 11 -9.83 -35.29 5.94
C TYR A 11 -9.73 -34.32 7.11
N GLY A 12 -8.96 -34.65 8.15
CA GLY A 12 -8.68 -33.76 9.26
C GLY A 12 -7.99 -32.46 8.81
N LEU A 13 -6.99 -32.55 7.94
CA LEU A 13 -6.30 -31.39 7.38
C LEU A 13 -7.21 -30.51 6.51
N ALA A 14 -8.09 -31.11 5.70
CA ALA A 14 -9.05 -30.37 4.90
C ALA A 14 -10.05 -29.59 5.77
N TRP A 15 -10.59 -30.22 6.83
CA TRP A 15 -11.44 -29.52 7.80
C TRP A 15 -10.71 -28.39 8.51
N LEU A 16 -9.49 -28.65 8.96
CA LEU A 16 -8.65 -27.64 9.59
C LEU A 16 -8.44 -26.43 8.67
N ALA A 17 -8.13 -26.68 7.39
CA ALA A 17 -7.93 -25.60 6.41
C ALA A 17 -9.20 -24.76 6.19
N LEU A 18 -10.39 -25.39 6.09
CA LEU A 18 -11.66 -24.67 5.96
C LEU A 18 -11.98 -23.83 7.19
N VAL A 19 -11.74 -24.37 8.39
CA VAL A 19 -11.94 -23.66 9.66
C VAL A 19 -10.96 -22.49 9.77
N LEU A 20 -9.67 -22.71 9.50
CA LEU A 20 -8.65 -21.65 9.55
C LEU A 20 -8.95 -20.52 8.56
N ALA A 21 -9.38 -20.84 7.33
CA ALA A 21 -9.77 -19.83 6.35
C ALA A 21 -10.98 -19.01 6.82
N THR A 22 -11.96 -19.66 7.44
CA THR A 22 -13.15 -19.00 8.01
C THR A 22 -12.76 -18.09 9.18
N VAL A 23 -11.98 -18.62 10.13
CA VAL A 23 -11.50 -17.89 11.31
C VAL A 23 -10.62 -16.71 10.91
N ALA A 24 -9.74 -16.87 9.91
CA ALA A 24 -8.92 -15.79 9.39
C ALA A 24 -9.80 -14.63 8.87
N GLY A 25 -10.86 -14.93 8.11
CA GLY A 25 -11.82 -13.94 7.65
C GLY A 25 -12.55 -13.25 8.81
N VAL A 26 -13.06 -14.01 9.78
CA VAL A 26 -13.74 -13.45 10.97
C VAL A 26 -12.82 -12.52 11.75
N VAL A 27 -11.63 -13.00 12.09
CA VAL A 27 -10.66 -12.32 12.94
C VAL A 27 -10.12 -11.07 12.25
N TRP A 28 -9.80 -11.13 10.95
CA TRP A 28 -9.27 -9.97 10.23
C TRP A 28 -10.27 -8.81 10.22
N TRP A 29 -11.54 -9.08 9.85
CA TRP A 29 -12.58 -8.06 9.85
C TRP A 29 -12.87 -7.52 11.24
N TRP A 30 -12.87 -8.39 12.26
CA TRP A 30 -12.99 -7.94 13.65
C TRP A 30 -11.85 -7.03 14.07
N GLN A 31 -10.60 -7.38 13.74
CA GLN A 31 -9.40 -6.62 14.13
C GLN A 31 -9.44 -5.19 13.61
N ILE A 32 -9.78 -4.97 12.34
CA ILE A 32 -9.87 -3.63 11.76
C ILE A 32 -11.10 -2.84 12.25
N GLY A 33 -12.09 -3.53 12.83
CA GLY A 33 -13.26 -2.93 13.45
C GLY A 33 -13.04 -2.47 14.89
N ARG A 34 -11.89 -2.78 15.50
CA ARG A 34 -11.61 -2.41 16.89
C ARG A 34 -11.19 -0.94 16.97
N ALA A 35 -11.79 -0.23 17.92
CA ALA A 35 -11.27 1.05 18.33
C ALA A 35 -9.91 0.87 19.01
N VAL A 36 -8.94 1.68 18.60
CA VAL A 36 -7.60 1.74 19.16
C VAL A 36 -7.45 3.06 19.88
N ASP A 37 -7.11 2.99 21.17
CA ASP A 37 -6.80 4.17 21.97
C ASP A 37 -5.43 4.70 21.56
N LEU A 38 -5.40 5.93 21.07
CA LEU A 38 -4.20 6.61 20.60
C LEU A 38 -3.93 7.84 21.47
N PRO A 39 -2.67 8.29 21.60
CA PRO A 39 -2.38 9.52 22.30
C PRO A 39 -3.07 10.70 21.61
N ASP A 40 -3.69 11.57 22.40
CA ASP A 40 -4.32 12.78 21.90
C ASP A 40 -3.27 13.77 21.39
N ALA A 41 -3.60 14.46 20.28
CA ALA A 41 -2.81 15.58 19.80
C ALA A 41 -2.84 16.73 20.83
N PRO A 42 -1.74 17.50 20.98
CA PRO A 42 -1.67 18.57 21.97
C PRO A 42 -2.59 19.77 21.63
N SER A 43 -2.96 19.91 20.36
CA SER A 43 -3.82 20.97 19.84
C SER A 43 -4.60 20.45 18.62
N SER A 44 -5.75 21.07 18.36
CA SER A 44 -6.51 20.87 17.12
C SER A 44 -5.87 21.57 15.91
N ARG A 45 -4.95 22.52 16.15
CA ARG A 45 -4.19 23.24 15.11
C ARG A 45 -2.80 22.64 14.89
N ILE A 46 -2.37 22.63 13.63
CA ILE A 46 -1.08 22.11 13.16
C ILE A 46 -0.29 23.26 12.52
N ALA A 47 1.00 23.39 12.83
CA ALA A 47 1.81 24.55 12.45
C ALA A 47 1.92 24.80 10.93
N CYS A 48 2.25 23.78 10.14
CA CYS A 48 2.26 23.83 8.67
C CYS A 48 1.86 22.48 8.07
N VAL A 49 1.33 22.52 6.84
CA VAL A 49 0.98 21.32 6.07
C VAL A 49 1.29 21.47 4.58
N SER A 50 1.75 20.41 3.93
CA SER A 50 1.96 20.37 2.49
C SER A 50 0.64 20.48 1.73
N TYR A 51 0.53 21.51 0.89
CA TYR A 51 -0.62 21.80 0.06
C TYR A 51 -0.29 21.63 -1.42
N ALA A 52 -0.86 20.58 -1.99
CA ALA A 52 -0.88 20.32 -3.42
C ALA A 52 -2.34 20.02 -3.82
N PRO A 53 -3.01 20.93 -4.56
CA PRO A 53 -4.46 20.87 -4.76
C PRO A 53 -4.94 19.87 -5.80
N PHE A 54 -4.10 18.92 -6.22
CA PHE A 54 -4.38 17.94 -7.28
C PHE A 54 -5.09 16.71 -6.71
N ARG A 55 -6.32 16.87 -6.24
CA ARG A 55 -7.05 15.84 -5.47
C ARG A 55 -8.13 15.11 -6.25
N LYS A 56 -8.47 15.54 -7.46
CA LYS A 56 -9.49 14.89 -8.31
C LYS A 56 -8.89 14.09 -9.47
N PRO A 57 -9.62 13.11 -10.01
CA PRO A 57 -9.17 12.35 -11.18
C PRO A 57 -8.78 13.27 -12.35
N GLY A 58 -7.61 13.02 -12.95
CA GLY A 58 -7.08 13.81 -14.07
C GLY A 58 -6.32 15.08 -13.67
N GLU A 59 -6.36 15.47 -12.39
CA GLU A 59 -5.52 16.55 -11.86
C GLU A 59 -4.12 16.00 -11.56
N SER A 60 -3.08 16.67 -12.06
CA SER A 60 -1.69 16.29 -11.78
C SER A 60 -0.75 17.46 -12.04
N PRO A 61 0.29 17.67 -11.22
CA PRO A 61 1.34 18.65 -11.50
C PRO A 61 2.16 18.27 -12.74
N THR A 62 2.18 16.98 -13.13
CA THR A 62 2.89 16.53 -14.34
C THR A 62 2.18 16.97 -15.63
N ASN A 63 0.88 17.31 -15.55
CA ASN A 63 0.15 17.88 -16.67
C ASN A 63 0.39 19.39 -16.76
N ARG A 64 1.33 19.79 -17.62
CA ARG A 64 1.71 21.20 -17.80
C ARG A 64 0.59 22.13 -18.28
N LYS A 65 -0.49 21.58 -18.84
CA LYS A 65 -1.66 22.37 -19.29
C LYS A 65 -2.67 22.60 -18.17
N PHE A 66 -2.60 21.81 -17.11
CA PHE A 66 -3.52 21.93 -16.00
C PHE A 66 -3.15 23.13 -15.13
N ILE A 67 -4.09 24.04 -14.90
CA ILE A 67 -3.91 25.22 -14.05
C ILE A 67 -4.97 25.18 -12.97
N MET A 68 -4.54 25.18 -11.71
CA MET A 68 -5.44 25.29 -10.57
C MET A 68 -6.02 26.69 -10.50
N THR A 69 -7.35 26.79 -10.34
CA THR A 69 -8.02 28.08 -10.32
C THR A 69 -7.81 28.78 -8.97
N PRO A 70 -7.69 30.13 -8.94
CA PRO A 70 -7.64 30.88 -7.69
C PRO A 70 -8.86 30.65 -6.79
N ALA A 71 -10.05 30.43 -7.37
CA ALA A 71 -11.27 30.15 -6.60
C ALA A 71 -11.17 28.82 -5.83
N ARG A 72 -10.61 27.77 -6.46
CA ARG A 72 -10.39 26.49 -5.79
C ARG A 72 -9.32 26.59 -4.70
N ILE A 73 -8.27 27.37 -4.95
CA ILE A 73 -7.26 27.66 -3.92
C ILE A 73 -7.87 28.43 -2.74
N ASP A 74 -8.75 29.40 -3.00
CA ASP A 74 -9.46 30.15 -1.96
C ASP A 74 -10.37 29.25 -1.12
N GLU A 75 -11.13 28.36 -1.76
CA GLU A 75 -11.96 27.35 -1.07
C GLU A 75 -11.12 26.44 -0.17
N ASP A 76 -10.04 25.88 -0.71
CA ASP A 76 -9.15 24.98 0.04
C ASP A 76 -8.47 25.71 1.20
N LEU A 77 -7.89 26.90 0.98
CA LEU A 77 -7.21 27.66 2.04
C LEU A 77 -8.17 28.18 3.11
N ARG A 78 -9.42 28.52 2.75
CA ARG A 78 -10.46 28.85 3.73
C ARG A 78 -10.69 27.70 4.71
N ALA A 79 -10.86 26.48 4.19
CA ALA A 79 -11.05 25.30 5.02
C ALA A 79 -9.78 24.98 5.85
N LEU A 80 -8.60 25.05 5.22
CA LEU A 80 -7.33 24.76 5.89
C LEU A 80 -7.01 25.76 7.01
N SER A 81 -7.36 27.04 6.87
CA SER A 81 -7.11 28.07 7.89
C SER A 81 -7.73 27.77 9.26
N GLN A 82 -8.77 26.93 9.30
CA GLN A 82 -9.42 26.50 10.53
C GLN A 82 -8.54 25.56 11.36
N ARG A 83 -7.59 24.86 10.72
CA ARG A 83 -6.75 23.83 11.33
C ARG A 83 -5.25 24.06 11.17
N PHE A 84 -4.83 24.94 10.27
CA PHE A 84 -3.42 25.16 9.98
C PHE A 84 -3.07 26.64 10.03
N ASP A 85 -1.87 26.95 10.51
CA ASP A 85 -1.32 28.31 10.52
C ASP A 85 -0.53 28.62 9.25
N CYS A 86 -0.12 27.57 8.53
CA CYS A 86 0.70 27.70 7.34
C CYS A 86 0.48 26.54 6.36
N VAL A 87 0.73 26.84 5.08
CA VAL A 87 0.81 25.83 4.02
C VAL A 87 2.18 25.84 3.36
N ARG A 88 2.63 24.68 2.89
CA ARG A 88 3.81 24.55 2.04
C ARG A 88 3.39 24.25 0.60
N THR A 89 3.95 24.95 -0.37
CA THR A 89 3.82 24.62 -1.80
C THR A 89 5.12 24.05 -2.35
N TYR A 90 5.04 23.38 -3.50
CA TYR A 90 6.18 22.69 -4.13
C TYR A 90 6.76 23.41 -5.35
N SER A 91 5.93 24.17 -6.06
CA SER A 91 6.27 24.87 -7.28
C SER A 91 5.53 26.19 -7.37
N GLN A 92 5.90 26.99 -8.37
CA GLN A 92 5.21 28.23 -8.75
C GLN A 92 4.25 28.03 -9.93
N SER A 93 4.43 26.94 -10.68
CA SER A 93 3.60 26.54 -11.81
C SER A 93 2.19 26.08 -11.42
N ASN A 94 1.38 25.74 -12.43
CA ASN A 94 0.03 25.16 -12.28
C ASN A 94 -0.92 26.03 -11.43
N GLY A 95 -0.72 27.35 -11.39
CA GLY A 95 -1.53 28.30 -10.63
C GLY A 95 -1.09 28.50 -9.17
N LEU A 96 -0.05 27.79 -8.69
CA LEU A 96 0.37 27.85 -7.29
C LEU A 96 1.03 29.18 -6.88
N ALA A 97 1.51 30.00 -7.83
CA ALA A 97 1.96 31.36 -7.54
C ALA A 97 0.87 32.27 -6.92
N ALA A 98 -0.42 31.92 -7.03
CA ALA A 98 -1.52 32.65 -6.39
C ALA A 98 -1.65 32.36 -4.88
N VAL A 99 -1.05 31.27 -4.38
CA VAL A 99 -1.23 30.78 -3.00
C VAL A 99 -0.87 31.83 -1.94
N PRO A 100 0.29 32.53 -1.99
CA PRO A 100 0.64 33.51 -0.97
C PRO A 100 -0.37 34.66 -0.85
N ALA A 101 -0.84 35.22 -1.97
CA ALA A 101 -1.80 36.31 -1.95
C ALA A 101 -3.16 35.89 -1.38
N ILE A 102 -3.59 34.64 -1.62
CA ILE A 102 -4.85 34.11 -1.10
C ILE A 102 -4.71 33.73 0.38
N ALA A 103 -3.60 33.10 0.78
CA ALA A 103 -3.29 32.73 2.17
C ALA A 103 -3.34 33.93 3.11
N ALA A 104 -2.89 35.10 2.64
CA ALA A 104 -2.95 36.36 3.38
C ALA A 104 -4.35 36.72 3.89
N ARG A 105 -5.39 36.42 3.10
CA ARG A 105 -6.81 36.71 3.44
C ARG A 105 -7.29 35.94 4.67
N TYR A 106 -6.63 34.82 4.96
CA TYR A 106 -6.97 33.90 6.03
C TYR A 106 -5.91 33.90 7.15
N HIS A 107 -5.02 34.90 7.15
CA HIS A 107 -3.92 35.02 8.12
C HIS A 107 -3.00 33.80 8.17
N MET A 108 -2.92 33.04 7.08
CA MET A 108 -2.01 31.91 6.95
C MET A 108 -0.68 32.37 6.37
N GLN A 109 0.41 31.74 6.82
CA GLN A 109 1.73 31.92 6.23
C GLN A 109 2.04 30.84 5.17
N VAL A 110 3.04 31.09 4.34
CA VAL A 110 3.43 30.15 3.27
C VAL A 110 4.91 29.81 3.31
N LEU A 111 5.21 28.51 3.30
CA LEU A 111 6.52 27.97 2.91
C LEU A 111 6.51 27.77 1.40
N MET A 112 7.14 28.69 0.68
CA MET A 112 6.98 28.80 -0.77
C MET A 112 8.03 27.95 -1.49
N GLY A 113 7.60 26.91 -2.20
CA GLY A 113 8.48 26.06 -2.99
C GLY A 113 8.76 26.62 -4.39
N ILE A 114 10.00 26.45 -4.85
CA ILE A 114 10.44 26.65 -6.23
C ILE A 114 10.89 25.29 -6.74
N TRP A 115 10.21 24.73 -7.75
CA TRP A 115 10.54 23.39 -8.23
C TRP A 115 11.76 23.44 -9.15
N LEU A 116 12.77 22.61 -8.86
CA LEU A 116 13.95 22.46 -9.71
C LEU A 116 14.06 21.01 -10.16
N GLY A 117 14.33 20.83 -11.46
CA GLY A 117 14.57 19.53 -12.08
C GLY A 117 15.75 19.56 -13.05
N ASN A 118 15.81 18.56 -13.93
CA ASN A 118 16.89 18.40 -14.90
C ASN A 118 16.77 19.28 -16.18
N VAL A 119 15.70 20.10 -16.30
CA VAL A 119 15.48 20.97 -17.47
C VAL A 119 15.77 22.43 -17.12
N PRO A 120 16.92 23.00 -17.56
CA PRO A 120 17.32 24.36 -17.16
C PRO A 120 16.29 25.43 -17.48
N LYS A 121 15.64 25.37 -18.66
CA LYS A 121 14.63 26.35 -19.06
C LYS A 121 13.44 26.42 -18.10
N ILE A 122 13.02 25.27 -17.54
CA ILE A 122 11.91 25.20 -16.59
C ILE A 122 12.37 25.76 -15.24
N ASN A 123 13.59 25.42 -14.81
CA ASN A 123 14.18 25.96 -13.58
C ASN A 123 14.24 27.49 -13.62
N GLU A 124 14.65 28.08 -14.76
CA GLU A 124 14.68 29.55 -14.90
C GLU A 124 13.27 30.18 -14.77
N GLN A 125 12.24 29.53 -15.30
CA GLN A 125 10.86 30.00 -15.19
C GLN A 125 10.36 29.92 -13.74
N GLU A 126 10.60 28.80 -13.06
CA GLU A 126 10.24 28.61 -11.65
C GLU A 126 10.94 29.62 -10.75
N ILE A 127 12.25 29.86 -10.95
CA ILE A 127 13.04 30.83 -10.18
C ILE A 127 12.52 32.25 -10.40
N ALA A 128 12.32 32.66 -11.66
CA ALA A 128 11.85 34.01 -11.97
C ALA A 128 10.45 34.26 -11.37
N GLN A 129 9.54 33.30 -11.50
CA GLN A 129 8.20 33.40 -10.91
C GLN A 129 8.24 33.39 -9.38
N GLY A 130 9.11 32.58 -8.78
CA GLY A 130 9.28 32.51 -7.33
C GLY A 130 9.79 33.83 -6.74
N ILE A 131 10.80 34.44 -7.35
CA ILE A 131 11.32 35.76 -6.94
C ILE A 131 10.24 36.83 -7.08
N ALA A 132 9.48 36.85 -8.18
CA ALA A 132 8.39 37.80 -8.37
C ALA A 132 7.30 37.64 -7.30
N THR A 133 6.91 36.40 -7.01
CA THR A 133 5.91 36.07 -6.00
C THR A 133 6.38 36.46 -4.58
N ALA A 134 7.67 36.25 -4.28
CA ALA A 134 8.29 36.67 -3.03
C ALA A 134 8.23 38.19 -2.83
N LYS A 135 8.59 38.96 -3.86
CA LYS A 135 8.54 40.43 -3.83
C LYS A 135 7.12 40.97 -3.65
N ALA A 136 6.12 40.28 -4.21
CA ALA A 136 4.73 40.70 -4.10
C ALA A 136 4.10 40.37 -2.74
N ASN A 137 4.62 39.38 -1.99
CA ASN A 137 3.99 38.88 -0.76
C ASN A 137 4.96 38.77 0.44
N PRO A 138 5.78 39.80 0.75
CA PRO A 138 6.87 39.68 1.71
C PRO A 138 6.43 39.40 3.15
N GLY A 139 5.23 39.84 3.54
CA GLY A 139 4.69 39.62 4.90
C GLY A 139 4.04 38.26 5.13
N VAL A 140 3.82 37.48 4.06
CA VAL A 140 3.08 36.20 4.12
C VAL A 140 4.03 35.00 4.04
N ILE A 141 5.14 35.16 3.32
CA ILE A 141 6.07 34.07 3.06
C ILE A 141 7.00 33.89 4.27
N ARG A 142 6.87 32.74 4.94
CA ARG A 142 7.69 32.35 6.09
C ARG A 142 9.11 31.92 5.68
N GLY A 143 9.24 31.37 4.47
CA GLY A 143 10.52 30.97 3.89
C GLY A 143 10.38 30.47 2.45
N ILE A 144 11.47 30.52 1.69
CA ILE A 144 11.55 30.04 0.30
C ILE A 144 12.36 28.75 0.26
N ILE A 145 11.76 27.69 -0.30
CA ILE A 145 12.39 26.38 -0.48
C ILE A 145 12.78 26.23 -1.95
N VAL A 146 14.07 26.36 -2.25
CA VAL A 146 14.63 26.33 -3.60
C VAL A 146 15.02 24.90 -3.98
N GLY A 147 14.06 24.17 -4.53
CA GLY A 147 14.19 22.76 -4.85
C GLY A 147 13.68 21.85 -3.73
N ASN A 148 13.02 20.77 -4.15
CA ASN A 148 12.58 19.68 -3.31
C ASN A 148 13.32 18.43 -3.74
N GLU A 149 14.05 17.75 -2.85
CA GLU A 149 14.72 16.45 -3.11
C GLU A 149 15.58 16.43 -4.38
N VAL A 150 16.17 17.56 -4.74
CA VAL A 150 16.92 17.74 -5.99
C VAL A 150 18.14 16.81 -6.02
N LEU A 151 18.81 16.64 -4.87
CA LEU A 151 19.99 15.80 -4.77
C LEU A 151 19.60 14.32 -4.67
N LEU A 152 18.46 14.00 -4.05
CA LEU A 152 17.92 12.64 -4.02
C LEU A 152 17.55 12.15 -5.42
N ARG A 153 16.85 12.98 -6.20
CA ARG A 153 16.47 12.66 -7.57
C ARG A 153 17.64 12.70 -8.55
N GLY A 154 18.79 13.25 -8.14
CA GLY A 154 19.95 13.43 -9.01
C GLY A 154 19.71 14.43 -10.15
N ASP A 155 18.76 15.35 -9.98
CA ASP A 155 18.34 16.30 -11.01
C ASP A 155 19.43 17.34 -11.32
N LEU A 156 20.16 17.77 -10.29
CA LEU A 156 21.24 18.77 -10.37
C LEU A 156 22.42 18.38 -9.48
N SER A 157 23.62 18.87 -9.83
CA SER A 157 24.78 18.76 -8.95
C SER A 157 24.67 19.72 -7.75
N PRO A 158 25.32 19.43 -6.60
CA PRO A 158 25.34 20.32 -5.44
C PRO A 158 25.81 21.75 -5.80
N LYS A 159 26.82 21.85 -6.68
CA LYS A 159 27.33 23.15 -7.15
C LYS A 159 26.24 23.94 -7.88
N ARG A 160 25.53 23.31 -8.82
CA ARG A 160 24.50 24.00 -9.60
C ARG A 160 23.29 24.38 -8.75
N LEU A 161 22.88 23.51 -7.82
CA LEU A 161 21.84 23.82 -6.86
C LEU A 161 22.23 25.02 -5.98
N ALA A 162 23.47 25.04 -5.49
CA ALA A 162 23.99 26.15 -4.69
C ALA A 162 24.02 27.49 -5.46
N GLU A 163 24.32 27.47 -6.76
CA GLU A 163 24.23 28.66 -7.63
C GLU A 163 22.79 29.21 -7.66
N TYR A 164 21.78 28.35 -7.82
CA TYR A 164 20.38 28.75 -7.81
C TYR A 164 19.91 29.28 -6.46
N ILE A 165 20.28 28.63 -5.36
CA ILE A 165 19.95 29.10 -4.00
C ILE A 165 20.53 30.50 -3.77
N LYS A 166 21.82 30.71 -4.09
CA LYS A 166 22.48 32.01 -3.93
C LYS A 166 21.81 33.10 -4.75
N ARG A 167 21.36 32.77 -5.97
CA ARG A 167 20.64 33.72 -6.82
C ARG A 167 19.29 34.10 -6.23
N VAL A 168 18.48 33.13 -5.82
CA VAL A 168 17.17 33.40 -5.18
C VAL A 168 17.37 34.26 -3.93
N ARG A 169 18.34 33.93 -3.09
CA ARG A 169 18.67 34.73 -1.89
C ARG A 169 19.11 36.16 -2.21
N ALA A 170 19.83 36.38 -3.31
CA ALA A 170 20.27 37.71 -3.71
C ALA A 170 19.15 38.58 -4.29
N GLU A 171 18.16 37.96 -4.96
CA GLU A 171 17.10 38.67 -5.66
C GLU A 171 15.77 38.75 -4.89
N ALA A 172 15.53 37.86 -3.93
CA ALA A 172 14.35 37.88 -3.06
C ALA A 172 14.48 38.94 -1.94
N PRO A 173 13.36 39.36 -1.31
CA PRO A 173 13.41 40.24 -0.15
C PRO A 173 14.32 39.69 0.96
N PRO A 174 15.26 40.49 1.50
CA PRO A 174 16.27 40.01 2.45
C PRO A 174 15.71 39.56 3.81
N THR A 175 14.45 39.89 4.09
CA THR A 175 13.74 39.46 5.30
C THR A 175 13.18 38.05 5.20
N ILE A 176 13.11 37.46 4.01
CA ILE A 176 12.58 36.10 3.82
C ILE A 176 13.75 35.11 3.80
N PRO A 177 13.81 34.14 4.74
CA PRO A 177 14.87 33.15 4.75
C PRO A 177 14.72 32.14 3.62
N VAL A 178 15.85 31.68 3.07
CA VAL A 178 15.96 30.77 1.93
C VAL A 178 16.62 29.46 2.36
N THR A 179 16.07 28.35 1.89
CA THR A 179 16.57 27.00 2.11
C THR A 179 16.44 26.15 0.84
N TYR A 180 16.86 24.89 0.88
CA TYR A 180 16.36 23.82 0.01
C TYR A 180 15.90 22.67 0.90
N ALA A 181 15.08 21.76 0.38
CA ALA A 181 14.59 20.62 1.16
C ALA A 181 15.03 19.31 0.53
N ASP A 182 15.47 18.35 1.35
CA ASP A 182 15.92 17.02 0.92
C ASP A 182 15.86 16.02 2.09
N VAL A 183 16.03 14.74 1.82
CA VAL A 183 16.12 13.71 2.87
C VAL A 183 17.32 13.96 3.77
N TRP A 184 17.20 13.63 5.06
CA TRP A 184 18.22 13.92 6.06
C TRP A 184 19.58 13.31 5.70
N GLU A 185 19.61 12.13 5.07
CA GLU A 185 20.86 11.49 4.63
C GLU A 185 21.59 12.29 3.54
N ASN A 186 20.88 13.02 2.69
CA ASN A 186 21.51 13.84 1.65
C ASN A 186 22.14 15.10 2.22
N TRP A 187 21.60 15.64 3.30
CA TRP A 187 22.26 16.70 4.05
C TRP A 187 23.58 16.21 4.65
N LEU A 188 23.61 14.98 5.20
CA LEU A 188 24.85 14.37 5.70
C LEU A 188 25.85 14.04 4.58
N ARG A 189 25.36 13.72 3.39
CA ARG A 189 26.22 13.46 2.22
C ARG A 189 26.81 14.73 1.62
N TYR A 190 26.08 15.85 1.71
CA TYR A 190 26.46 17.13 1.13
C TYR A 190 26.40 18.27 2.17
N PRO A 191 27.12 18.16 3.32
CA PRO A 191 26.99 19.12 4.43
C PRO A 191 27.42 20.54 4.03
N GLN A 192 28.26 20.69 3.00
CA GLN A 192 28.64 22.00 2.45
C GLN A 192 27.45 22.83 1.97
N MET A 193 26.31 22.21 1.65
CA MET A 193 25.11 22.92 1.24
C MET A 193 24.51 23.77 2.36
N ALA A 194 24.80 23.46 3.63
CA ALA A 194 24.38 24.28 4.78
C ALA A 194 24.96 25.70 4.74
N SER A 195 26.10 25.91 4.05
CA SER A 195 26.73 27.23 3.90
C SER A 195 25.97 28.20 2.98
N VAL A 196 25.05 27.69 2.14
CA VAL A 196 24.33 28.52 1.15
C VAL A 196 22.86 28.77 1.50
N VAL A 197 22.38 28.20 2.60
CA VAL A 197 21.01 28.37 3.11
C VAL A 197 20.99 29.11 4.44
N ASP A 198 19.86 29.69 4.80
CA ASP A 198 19.65 30.35 6.08
C ASP A 198 19.34 29.32 7.19
N PHE A 199 18.57 28.28 6.86
CA PHE A 199 18.22 27.16 7.74
C PHE A 199 18.21 25.83 6.96
N VAL A 200 18.28 24.71 7.68
CA VAL A 200 18.32 23.36 7.11
C VAL A 200 16.93 22.75 7.13
N THR A 201 16.45 22.26 5.98
CA THR A 201 15.13 21.64 5.84
C THR A 201 15.26 20.17 5.47
N ILE A 202 14.90 19.27 6.38
CA ILE A 202 15.11 17.83 6.24
C ILE A 202 13.77 17.10 6.08
N HIS A 203 13.73 16.07 5.24
CA HIS A 203 12.59 15.17 5.13
C HIS A 203 12.85 13.91 5.95
N ILE A 204 11.86 13.51 6.74
CA ILE A 204 11.85 12.27 7.51
C ILE A 204 10.50 11.60 7.27
N LEU A 205 10.50 10.63 6.35
CA LEU A 205 9.33 9.83 5.99
C LEU A 205 9.64 8.38 6.33
N PRO A 206 9.43 7.94 7.59
CA PRO A 206 9.92 6.66 8.06
C PRO A 206 9.41 5.48 7.24
N TYR A 207 8.23 5.58 6.64
CA TYR A 207 7.73 4.58 5.69
C TYR A 207 8.58 4.50 4.41
N TRP A 208 9.06 5.64 3.87
CA TRP A 208 9.78 5.70 2.58
C TRP A 208 11.27 5.46 2.65
N GLU A 209 11.87 5.56 3.84
CA GLU A 209 13.30 5.34 4.03
C GLU A 209 13.75 3.96 3.53
N ASN A 210 15.06 3.84 3.26
CA ASN A 210 15.67 2.58 2.84
C ASN A 210 15.59 1.50 3.93
N LYS A 211 15.44 1.94 5.19
CA LYS A 211 15.11 1.10 6.34
C LYS A 211 13.80 1.59 6.95
N PRO A 212 12.65 1.15 6.42
CA PRO A 212 11.37 1.58 6.94
C PRO A 212 11.23 1.26 8.43
N VAL A 213 10.65 2.20 9.18
CA VAL A 213 10.41 2.06 10.63
C VAL A 213 8.90 1.99 10.85
N ALA A 214 8.44 1.04 11.68
CA ALA A 214 7.01 0.87 12.00
C ALA A 214 6.45 2.09 12.77
N ALA A 215 5.15 2.36 12.63
CA ALA A 215 4.51 3.55 13.23
C ALA A 215 4.74 3.70 14.75
N PRO A 216 4.67 2.62 15.58
CA PRO A 216 4.94 2.73 17.01
C PRO A 216 6.35 3.24 17.37
N ASP A 217 7.33 3.00 16.50
CA ASP A 217 8.74 3.38 16.70
C ASP A 217 9.15 4.62 15.89
N ALA A 218 8.30 5.07 14.96
CA ALA A 218 8.64 6.05 13.95
C ALA A 218 8.90 7.45 14.53
N VAL A 219 8.26 7.85 15.63
CA VAL A 219 8.53 9.14 16.29
C VAL A 219 9.85 9.14 17.04
N ARG A 220 10.24 8.01 17.65
CA ARG A 220 11.57 7.88 18.26
C ARG A 220 12.67 8.00 17.20
N HIS A 221 12.45 7.42 16.02
CA HIS A 221 13.36 7.62 14.88
C HIS A 221 13.45 9.09 14.45
N VAL A 222 12.31 9.81 14.42
CA VAL A 222 12.31 11.27 14.16
C VAL A 222 13.14 12.02 15.20
N GLU A 223 13.00 11.69 16.49
CA GLU A 223 13.78 12.29 17.58
C GLU A 223 15.29 12.05 17.43
N ASP A 224 15.69 10.82 17.15
CA ASP A 224 17.08 10.43 16.94
C ASP A 224 17.70 11.19 15.75
N VAL A 225 16.98 11.24 14.62
CA VAL A 225 17.42 11.98 13.44
C VAL A 225 17.47 13.48 13.72
N TYR A 226 16.44 14.06 14.35
CA TYR A 226 16.40 15.49 14.64
C TYR A 226 17.57 15.92 15.52
N THR A 227 17.83 15.17 16.60
CA THR A 227 18.96 15.40 17.52
C THR A 227 20.30 15.30 16.79
N ARG A 228 20.47 14.27 15.96
CA ARG A 228 21.67 14.10 15.14
C ARG A 228 21.89 15.29 14.20
N MET A 229 20.84 15.75 13.53
CA MET A 229 20.93 16.86 12.58
C MET A 229 21.24 18.19 13.27
N GLN A 230 20.73 18.41 14.48
CA GLN A 230 21.12 19.56 15.31
C GLN A 230 22.62 19.53 15.66
N HIS A 231 23.16 18.35 15.96
CA HIS A 231 24.59 18.19 16.24
C HIS A 231 25.47 18.39 14.99
N GLU A 232 25.04 17.90 13.83
CA GLU A 232 25.80 18.02 12.58
C GLU A 232 25.86 19.46 12.05
N PHE A 233 24.80 20.24 12.25
CA PHE A 233 24.69 21.62 11.74
C PHE A 233 24.57 22.63 12.89
N PRO A 234 25.60 22.79 13.73
CA PRO A 234 25.54 23.69 14.87
C PRO A 234 25.30 25.13 14.41
N GLY A 235 24.38 25.83 15.10
CA GLY A 235 24.00 27.20 14.79
C GLY A 235 23.06 27.38 13.59
N LYS A 236 22.65 26.29 12.91
CA LYS A 236 21.58 26.31 11.92
C LYS A 236 20.28 25.80 12.54
N GLN A 237 19.19 26.52 12.32
CA GLN A 237 17.86 25.99 12.65
C GLN A 237 17.57 24.78 11.76
N ILE A 238 17.14 23.68 12.38
CA ILE A 238 16.68 22.47 11.68
C ILE A 238 15.16 22.49 11.64
N MET A 239 14.61 22.41 10.43
CA MET A 239 13.18 22.28 10.16
C MET A 239 12.87 20.94 9.52
N ILE A 240 11.81 20.28 9.97
CA ILE A 240 11.26 19.11 9.27
C ILE A 240 10.41 19.61 8.10
N GLY A 241 10.91 19.45 6.88
CA GLY A 241 10.20 19.84 5.67
C GLY A 241 9.05 18.90 5.31
N GLU A 242 9.23 17.61 5.54
CA GLU A 242 8.20 16.60 5.31
C GLU A 242 8.29 15.50 6.33
N THR A 243 7.13 15.13 6.84
CA THR A 243 6.92 14.02 7.73
C THR A 243 5.45 13.64 7.71
N GLY A 244 5.15 12.35 7.71
CA GLY A 244 3.80 11.84 7.56
C GLY A 244 3.78 10.32 7.54
N TRP A 245 2.60 9.77 7.35
CA TRP A 245 2.38 8.34 7.26
C TRP A 245 1.20 8.03 6.35
N PRO A 246 1.26 7.02 5.47
CA PRO A 246 0.16 6.71 4.58
C PRO A 246 -0.93 5.88 5.26
N SER A 247 -2.20 6.12 4.92
CA SER A 247 -3.32 5.35 5.49
C SER A 247 -3.65 4.05 4.76
N ALA A 248 -3.11 3.83 3.56
CA ALA A 248 -3.44 2.68 2.74
C ALA A 248 -2.33 2.35 1.75
N GLY A 249 -2.35 1.12 1.24
CA GLY A 249 -1.39 0.60 0.27
C GLY A 249 -0.49 -0.47 0.86
N ARG A 250 0.69 -0.62 0.26
CA ARG A 250 1.59 -1.74 0.49
C ARG A 250 2.33 -1.68 1.82
N LEU A 251 2.28 -2.76 2.62
CA LEU A 251 3.19 -2.96 3.76
C LEU A 251 4.65 -3.03 3.29
N ARG A 252 5.56 -2.22 3.86
CA ARG A 252 7.02 -2.29 3.62
C ARG A 252 7.74 -2.71 4.89
N ARG A 253 8.35 -3.89 4.90
CA ARG A 253 8.92 -4.56 6.07
C ARG A 253 7.91 -4.56 7.21
N SER A 254 8.15 -3.79 8.25
CA SER A 254 7.26 -3.58 9.40
C SER A 254 6.44 -2.28 9.34
N ALA A 255 6.65 -1.43 8.34
CA ALA A 255 5.92 -0.17 8.17
C ALA A 255 4.61 -0.40 7.40
N GLU A 256 3.53 -0.60 8.16
CA GLU A 256 2.16 -0.85 7.68
C GLU A 256 1.42 0.46 7.39
N PRO A 257 0.95 0.69 6.16
CA PRO A 257 -0.02 1.75 5.89
C PRO A 257 -1.38 1.37 6.45
N SER A 258 -1.92 2.20 7.35
CA SER A 258 -3.25 2.05 7.92
C SER A 258 -3.75 3.41 8.44
N LEU A 259 -5.07 3.59 8.49
CA LEU A 259 -5.68 4.79 9.06
C LEU A 259 -5.29 4.98 10.53
N VAL A 260 -5.26 3.89 11.29
CA VAL A 260 -4.85 3.91 12.70
C VAL A 260 -3.39 4.31 12.86
N ASP A 261 -2.49 3.76 12.04
CA ASP A 261 -1.05 4.09 12.11
C ASP A 261 -0.77 5.53 11.64
N GLU A 262 -1.51 6.02 10.64
CA GLU A 262 -1.43 7.43 10.24
C GLU A 262 -1.83 8.35 11.41
N ALA A 263 -2.97 8.08 12.06
CA ALA A 263 -3.41 8.83 13.22
C ALA A 263 -2.39 8.74 14.37
N MET A 264 -1.87 7.55 14.65
CA MET A 264 -0.87 7.33 15.70
C MET A 264 0.38 8.15 15.45
N TYR A 265 0.92 8.09 14.23
CA TYR A 265 2.12 8.80 13.84
C TYR A 265 1.94 10.31 13.94
N ILE A 266 0.89 10.86 13.31
CA ILE A 266 0.63 12.29 13.29
C ILE A 266 0.44 12.83 14.71
N ARG A 267 -0.40 12.20 15.54
CA ARG A 267 -0.65 12.70 16.90
C ARG A 267 0.60 12.61 17.78
N SER A 268 1.35 11.52 17.69
CA SER A 268 2.59 11.34 18.46
C SER A 268 3.68 12.32 18.01
N PHE A 269 3.82 12.53 16.70
CA PHE A 269 4.75 13.51 16.14
C PHE A 269 4.41 14.93 16.62
N LEU A 270 3.14 15.32 16.59
CA LEU A 270 2.72 16.65 17.07
C LEU A 270 3.02 16.87 18.54
N ARG A 271 2.89 15.84 19.39
CA ARG A 271 3.28 15.91 20.81
C ARG A 271 4.78 16.15 20.96
N TYR A 272 5.60 15.36 20.27
CA TYR A 272 7.06 15.51 20.31
C TYR A 272 7.49 16.89 19.78
N ALA A 273 6.93 17.31 18.65
CA ALA A 273 7.23 18.61 18.05
C ALA A 273 6.89 19.78 19.00
N ALA A 274 5.79 19.68 19.75
CA ALA A 274 5.44 20.67 20.77
C ALA A 274 6.41 20.68 21.95
N GLN A 275 6.91 19.52 22.40
CA GLN A 275 7.84 19.39 23.53
C GLN A 275 9.20 20.03 23.25
N VAL A 276 9.72 19.89 22.02
CA VAL A 276 11.04 20.40 21.65
C VAL A 276 10.98 21.69 20.81
N HIS A 277 9.79 22.29 20.67
CA HIS A 277 9.53 23.48 19.85
C HIS A 277 10.06 23.36 18.42
N MET A 278 9.89 22.19 17.82
CA MET A 278 10.41 21.87 16.48
C MET A 278 9.61 22.63 15.40
N PRO A 279 10.27 23.32 14.45
CA PRO A 279 9.61 23.80 13.25
C PRO A 279 9.41 22.64 12.27
N TYR A 280 8.19 22.48 11.76
CA TYR A 280 7.86 21.35 10.89
C TYR A 280 6.79 21.69 9.85
N ASN A 281 6.66 20.81 8.86
CA ASN A 281 5.58 20.74 7.90
C ASN A 281 5.18 19.26 7.69
N VAL A 282 3.88 18.97 7.89
CA VAL A 282 3.34 17.61 7.71
C VAL A 282 2.98 17.36 6.25
N ILE A 283 3.31 16.19 5.72
CA ILE A 283 2.84 15.70 4.42
C ILE A 283 1.66 14.73 4.64
N GLU A 284 0.46 14.99 4.15
CA GLU A 284 0.00 16.23 3.49
C GLU A 284 -1.48 16.56 3.78
N THR A 285 -1.97 17.62 3.13
CA THR A 285 -3.37 18.07 3.26
C THR A 285 -4.35 17.02 2.76
N PHE A 286 -4.32 16.71 1.46
CA PHE A 286 -5.29 15.84 0.80
C PHE A 286 -4.63 14.61 0.20
N ASP A 287 -5.34 13.49 0.25
CA ASP A 287 -5.06 12.31 -0.57
C ASP A 287 -5.01 12.72 -2.05
N GLN A 288 -4.00 12.23 -2.77
CA GLN A 288 -3.62 12.67 -4.10
C GLN A 288 -3.55 11.51 -5.09
N PRO A 289 -4.66 11.18 -5.78
CA PRO A 289 -4.75 10.00 -6.63
C PRO A 289 -3.67 9.90 -7.72
N TRP A 290 -3.17 11.03 -8.23
CA TRP A 290 -2.16 11.06 -9.29
C TRP A 290 -0.81 10.48 -8.87
N LYS A 291 -0.46 10.54 -7.58
CA LYS A 291 0.82 9.99 -7.06
C LYS A 291 0.89 8.47 -7.20
N ARG A 292 -0.27 7.80 -7.32
CA ARG A 292 -0.33 6.35 -7.50
C ARG A 292 0.41 5.86 -8.73
N ALA A 293 0.48 6.66 -9.78
CA ALA A 293 1.22 6.32 -11.00
C ALA A 293 2.74 6.29 -10.79
N LEU A 294 3.26 6.92 -9.73
CA LEU A 294 4.69 7.04 -9.44
C LEU A 294 5.11 6.19 -8.23
N GLU A 295 4.21 6.02 -7.27
CA GLU A 295 4.51 5.49 -5.94
C GLU A 295 3.66 4.26 -5.58
N GLY A 296 2.85 3.75 -6.51
CA GLY A 296 1.87 2.70 -6.23
C GLY A 296 0.71 3.20 -5.36
N THR A 297 -0.15 2.30 -4.88
CA THR A 297 -1.35 2.68 -4.11
C THR A 297 -1.03 3.63 -2.97
N VAL A 298 0.06 3.39 -2.25
CA VAL A 298 0.49 4.19 -1.10
C VAL A 298 0.66 5.68 -1.40
N GLY A 299 1.15 6.05 -2.59
CA GLY A 299 1.33 7.45 -2.97
C GLY A 299 0.03 8.25 -2.94
N GLY A 300 -1.11 7.58 -3.14
CA GLY A 300 -2.43 8.21 -3.13
C GLY A 300 -2.96 8.61 -1.76
N TYR A 301 -2.38 8.12 -0.65
CA TYR A 301 -3.06 8.07 0.65
C TYR A 301 -2.30 8.70 1.83
N TRP A 302 -1.53 9.76 1.57
CA TRP A 302 -0.75 10.51 2.58
C TRP A 302 -1.50 11.70 3.21
N GLY A 303 -2.70 12.01 2.72
CA GLY A 303 -3.43 13.18 3.19
C GLY A 303 -4.03 12.93 4.57
N ILE A 304 -3.98 13.92 5.47
CA ILE A 304 -4.78 13.89 6.71
C ILE A 304 -6.29 14.02 6.40
N PHE A 305 -6.61 14.53 5.21
CA PHE A 305 -7.94 14.55 4.61
C PHE A 305 -7.97 13.67 3.36
N ASN A 306 -9.13 13.10 3.08
CA ASN A 306 -9.34 12.39 1.83
C ASN A 306 -9.42 13.37 0.64
N SER A 307 -9.53 12.83 -0.58
CA SER A 307 -9.62 13.60 -1.83
C SER A 307 -10.86 14.51 -1.92
N ASP A 308 -11.87 14.25 -1.09
CA ASP A 308 -13.09 15.06 -0.94
C ASP A 308 -12.99 16.14 0.16
N ALA A 309 -11.79 16.36 0.71
CA ALA A 309 -11.53 17.29 1.82
C ALA A 309 -12.27 16.96 3.12
N GLN A 310 -12.57 15.68 3.35
CA GLN A 310 -13.08 15.22 4.64
C GLN A 310 -11.92 14.70 5.51
N PRO A 311 -11.85 15.07 6.81
CA PRO A 311 -10.85 14.51 7.72
C PRO A 311 -10.97 12.98 7.78
N LYS A 312 -9.84 12.27 7.74
CA LYS A 312 -9.84 10.80 7.78
C LYS A 312 -9.98 10.24 9.20
N PHE A 313 -9.45 10.95 10.19
CA PHE A 313 -9.48 10.54 11.60
C PHE A 313 -9.65 11.75 12.53
N PRO A 314 -10.24 11.57 13.72
CA PRO A 314 -10.29 12.61 14.75
C PRO A 314 -8.89 12.89 15.30
N MET A 315 -8.63 14.07 15.88
CA MET A 315 -7.34 14.37 16.54
C MET A 315 -7.29 13.97 18.02
N LEU A 316 -8.45 13.57 18.56
CA LEU A 316 -8.65 13.19 19.96
C LEU A 316 -9.42 11.87 20.00
N GLY A 317 -9.20 11.09 21.05
CA GLY A 317 -9.92 9.86 21.34
C GLY A 317 -9.59 8.69 20.39
N PRO A 318 -10.34 7.58 20.51
CA PRO A 318 -10.04 6.35 19.80
C PRO A 318 -10.22 6.47 18.27
N VAL A 319 -9.47 5.65 17.53
CA VAL A 319 -9.57 5.56 16.06
C VAL A 319 -9.92 4.13 15.66
N VAL A 320 -10.79 3.98 14.67
CA VAL A 320 -11.18 2.68 14.08
C VAL A 320 -10.70 2.67 12.64
N GLU A 321 -10.02 1.60 12.23
CA GLU A 321 -9.47 1.45 10.87
C GLU A 321 -10.57 1.42 9.81
N ASP A 322 -11.65 0.67 10.06
CA ASP A 322 -12.82 0.64 9.19
C ASP A 322 -14.12 0.59 10.01
N PRO A 323 -14.92 1.67 10.05
CA PRO A 323 -16.18 1.67 10.78
C PRO A 323 -17.24 0.74 10.17
N HIS A 324 -17.06 0.30 8.92
CA HIS A 324 -17.97 -0.59 8.21
C HIS A 324 -17.48 -2.05 8.18
N TRP A 325 -16.59 -2.43 9.10
CA TRP A 325 -15.99 -3.77 9.18
C TRP A 325 -17.00 -4.93 9.18
N TRP A 326 -18.22 -4.71 9.71
CA TRP A 326 -19.31 -5.70 9.73
C TRP A 326 -19.79 -6.10 8.33
N LEU A 327 -19.55 -5.28 7.30
CA LEU A 327 -19.82 -5.63 5.90
C LEU A 327 -19.04 -6.87 5.46
N GLY A 328 -17.83 -7.08 5.98
CA GLY A 328 -17.05 -8.28 5.73
C GLY A 328 -17.72 -9.54 6.24
N TRP A 329 -18.26 -9.50 7.47
CA TRP A 329 -19.00 -10.62 8.04
C TRP A 329 -20.32 -10.87 7.30
N LEU A 330 -21.04 -9.81 6.92
CA LEU A 330 -22.23 -9.97 6.07
C LEU A 330 -21.91 -10.60 4.72
N ALA A 331 -20.81 -10.18 4.08
CA ALA A 331 -20.34 -10.81 2.85
C ALA A 331 -19.98 -12.28 3.08
N GLY A 332 -19.40 -12.63 4.23
CA GLY A 332 -19.21 -14.02 4.64
C GLY A 332 -20.53 -14.80 4.73
N VAL A 333 -21.54 -14.27 5.42
CA VAL A 333 -22.86 -14.91 5.51
C VAL A 333 -23.51 -15.07 4.12
N ALA A 334 -23.45 -14.03 3.29
CA ALA A 334 -23.95 -14.07 1.92
C ALA A 334 -23.20 -15.11 1.06
N GLY A 335 -21.88 -15.19 1.20
CA GLY A 335 -21.04 -16.18 0.54
C GLY A 335 -21.38 -17.62 0.96
N ALA A 336 -21.60 -17.85 2.26
CA ALA A 336 -22.07 -19.13 2.79
C ALA A 336 -23.40 -19.54 2.15
N ALA A 337 -24.38 -18.63 2.13
CA ALA A 337 -25.69 -18.87 1.51
C ALA A 337 -25.58 -19.16 0.00
N ALA A 338 -24.74 -18.39 -0.72
CA ALA A 338 -24.52 -18.57 -2.14
C ALA A 338 -23.87 -19.93 -2.47
N PHE A 339 -22.82 -20.31 -1.75
CA PHE A 339 -22.12 -21.59 -1.96
C PHE A 339 -23.02 -22.77 -1.60
N MET A 340 -23.80 -22.65 -0.53
CA MET A 340 -24.83 -23.61 -0.16
C MET A 340 -25.89 -23.76 -1.26
N ARG A 341 -26.38 -22.66 -1.84
CA ARG A 341 -27.36 -22.70 -2.94
C ARG A 341 -26.81 -23.33 -4.21
N VAL A 342 -25.60 -22.92 -4.63
CA VAL A 342 -24.95 -23.44 -5.84
C VAL A 342 -24.59 -24.92 -5.68
N GLY A 343 -24.01 -25.29 -4.53
CA GLY A 343 -23.66 -26.67 -4.22
C GLY A 343 -24.90 -27.56 -4.04
N GLY A 344 -25.81 -27.18 -3.16
CA GLY A 344 -26.99 -27.96 -2.78
C GLY A 344 -28.04 -28.17 -3.87
N SER A 345 -27.87 -27.55 -5.05
CA SER A 345 -28.72 -27.80 -6.22
C SER A 345 -28.63 -29.25 -6.73
N ARG A 346 -27.55 -29.98 -6.42
CA ARG A 346 -27.38 -31.38 -6.79
C ARG A 346 -27.65 -32.29 -5.57
N ARG A 347 -28.83 -32.94 -5.56
CA ARG A 347 -29.35 -33.85 -4.51
C ARG A 347 -28.44 -35.02 -4.11
N ALA A 348 -27.34 -35.23 -4.82
CA ALA A 348 -26.54 -36.45 -4.72
C ALA A 348 -25.74 -36.55 -3.41
N TRP A 349 -25.38 -35.46 -2.71
CA TRP A 349 -24.43 -35.51 -1.57
C TRP A 349 -24.91 -34.75 -0.32
N HIS A 350 -26.22 -34.66 -0.12
CA HIS A 350 -26.82 -33.94 1.02
C HIS A 350 -26.51 -34.63 2.36
N SER A 351 -25.37 -34.30 2.97
CA SER A 351 -24.99 -34.68 4.33
C SER A 351 -24.70 -33.43 5.16
N VAL A 352 -24.81 -33.54 6.49
CA VAL A 352 -24.46 -32.43 7.41
C VAL A 352 -23.03 -31.96 7.20
N LYS A 353 -22.10 -32.92 6.98
CA LYS A 353 -20.68 -32.63 6.66
C LYS A 353 -20.54 -31.83 5.36
N GLY A 354 -21.25 -32.22 4.30
CA GLY A 354 -21.21 -31.51 3.01
C GLY A 354 -21.74 -30.08 3.13
N TRP A 355 -22.86 -29.89 3.82
CA TRP A 355 -23.42 -28.55 4.07
C TRP A 355 -22.47 -27.68 4.90
N LEU A 356 -21.90 -28.21 5.98
CA LEU A 356 -20.93 -27.49 6.80
C LEU A 356 -19.69 -27.08 5.99
N ALA A 357 -19.17 -27.96 5.14
CA ALA A 357 -18.03 -27.64 4.28
C ALA A 357 -18.34 -26.50 3.30
N LEU A 358 -19.52 -26.49 2.67
CA LEU A 358 -19.96 -25.39 1.82
C LEU A 358 -20.13 -24.08 2.60
N SER A 359 -20.70 -24.14 3.80
CA SER A 359 -20.91 -22.95 4.63
C SER A 359 -19.58 -22.31 5.02
N LEU A 360 -18.60 -23.12 5.47
CA LEU A 360 -17.25 -22.62 5.81
C LEU A 360 -16.53 -22.08 4.58
N ALA A 361 -16.50 -22.83 3.48
CA ALA A 361 -15.85 -22.40 2.25
C ALA A 361 -16.49 -21.12 1.68
N GLY A 362 -17.82 -21.04 1.68
CA GLY A 362 -18.56 -19.88 1.22
C GLY A 362 -18.37 -18.67 2.13
N PHE A 363 -18.32 -18.86 3.45
CA PHE A 363 -18.04 -17.78 4.38
C PHE A 363 -16.63 -17.22 4.18
N ALA A 364 -15.62 -18.09 4.14
CA ALA A 364 -14.24 -17.68 3.87
C ALA A 364 -14.14 -16.95 2.51
N ALA A 365 -14.77 -17.49 1.46
CA ALA A 365 -14.77 -16.86 0.14
C ALA A 365 -15.47 -15.49 0.14
N GLY A 366 -16.59 -15.35 0.84
CA GLY A 366 -17.32 -14.08 0.98
C GLY A 366 -16.49 -13.01 1.69
N THR A 367 -15.84 -13.36 2.81
CA THR A 367 -14.96 -12.43 3.54
C THR A 367 -13.72 -12.03 2.72
N ALA A 368 -13.13 -12.95 1.97
CA ALA A 368 -12.00 -12.68 1.08
C ALA A 368 -12.41 -11.80 -0.12
N ALA A 369 -13.61 -12.00 -0.66
CA ALA A 369 -14.15 -11.15 -1.72
C ALA A 369 -14.42 -9.72 -1.23
N ALA A 370 -15.03 -9.57 -0.04
CA ALA A 370 -15.20 -8.25 0.56
C ALA A 370 -13.85 -7.55 0.80
N TRP A 371 -12.84 -8.30 1.25
CA TRP A 371 -11.49 -7.78 1.42
C TRP A 371 -10.91 -7.29 0.09
N GLN A 372 -11.08 -8.07 -0.98
CA GLN A 372 -10.60 -7.71 -2.31
C GLN A 372 -11.32 -6.46 -2.85
N VAL A 373 -12.64 -6.35 -2.64
CA VAL A 373 -13.42 -5.16 -3.03
C VAL A 373 -12.93 -3.91 -2.28
N ARG A 374 -12.65 -4.04 -0.97
CA ARG A 374 -12.03 -2.95 -0.19
C ARG A 374 -10.66 -2.57 -0.73
N GLN A 375 -9.82 -3.53 -1.14
CA GLN A 375 -8.55 -3.17 -1.77
C GLN A 375 -8.73 -2.46 -3.10
N MET A 376 -9.73 -2.85 -3.90
CA MET A 376 -10.04 -2.19 -5.17
C MET A 376 -10.45 -0.73 -4.98
N THR A 377 -11.10 -0.35 -3.88
CA THR A 377 -11.41 1.07 -3.62
C THR A 377 -10.15 1.93 -3.42
N PHE A 378 -9.04 1.33 -3.02
CA PHE A 378 -7.75 2.01 -2.92
C PHE A 378 -6.92 1.92 -4.21
N ALA A 379 -6.85 0.71 -4.78
CA ALA A 379 -5.95 0.37 -5.87
C ALA A 379 -6.53 0.63 -7.27
N CYS A 380 -7.84 0.82 -7.44
CA CYS A 380 -8.45 1.09 -8.75
C CYS A 380 -8.86 2.57 -8.86
N ALA A 381 -8.34 3.27 -9.86
CA ALA A 381 -8.72 4.63 -10.24
C ALA A 381 -9.53 4.61 -11.55
N ALA A 382 -9.00 3.98 -12.59
CA ALA A 382 -9.63 3.98 -13.90
C ALA A 382 -10.72 2.90 -14.00
N TRP A 383 -11.76 3.16 -14.82
CA TRP A 383 -12.87 2.22 -14.99
C TRP A 383 -12.42 0.84 -15.50
N TRP A 384 -11.33 0.77 -16.28
CA TRP A 384 -10.80 -0.49 -16.81
C TRP A 384 -10.08 -1.31 -15.73
N GLU A 385 -9.45 -0.66 -14.74
CA GLU A 385 -8.85 -1.34 -13.58
C GLU A 385 -9.95 -2.01 -12.73
N TRP A 386 -11.05 -1.28 -12.53
CA TRP A 386 -12.26 -1.80 -11.88
C TRP A 386 -12.85 -2.98 -12.65
N LEU A 387 -12.99 -2.86 -13.97
CA LEU A 387 -13.52 -3.93 -14.82
C LEU A 387 -12.64 -5.19 -14.75
N LEU A 388 -11.34 -5.04 -14.97
CA LEU A 388 -10.39 -6.15 -14.95
C LEU A 388 -10.39 -6.85 -13.60
N SER A 389 -10.26 -6.09 -12.51
CA SER A 389 -10.26 -6.64 -11.14
C SER A 389 -11.58 -7.34 -10.80
N SER A 390 -12.71 -6.80 -11.25
CA SER A 390 -14.02 -7.41 -11.06
C SER A 390 -14.17 -8.72 -11.82
N VAL A 391 -13.73 -8.78 -13.08
CA VAL A 391 -13.74 -10.00 -13.90
C VAL A 391 -12.86 -11.08 -13.25
N CYS A 392 -11.67 -10.71 -12.81
CA CYS A 392 -10.77 -11.63 -12.11
C CYS A 392 -11.40 -12.14 -10.80
N LEU A 393 -12.03 -11.27 -10.00
CA LEU A 393 -12.68 -11.65 -8.75
C LEU A 393 -13.85 -12.61 -8.99
N VAL A 394 -14.69 -12.35 -10.01
CA VAL A 394 -15.79 -13.25 -10.40
C VAL A 394 -15.24 -14.60 -10.84
N GLY A 395 -14.17 -14.62 -11.64
CA GLY A 395 -13.49 -15.86 -12.04
C GLY A 395 -12.95 -16.65 -10.84
N ALA A 396 -12.27 -15.98 -9.91
CA ALA A 396 -11.74 -16.56 -8.68
C ALA A 396 -12.84 -17.17 -7.80
N LEU A 397 -13.98 -16.47 -7.65
CA LEU A 397 -15.16 -16.97 -6.93
C LEU A 397 -15.80 -18.17 -7.62
N ALA A 398 -15.88 -18.18 -8.96
CA ALA A 398 -16.41 -19.31 -9.71
C ALA A 398 -15.55 -20.58 -9.53
N ILE A 399 -14.21 -20.42 -9.57
CA ILE A 399 -13.26 -21.50 -9.29
C ILE A 399 -13.46 -22.02 -7.86
N ALA A 400 -13.50 -21.11 -6.87
CA ALA A 400 -13.67 -21.46 -5.47
C ALA A 400 -15.00 -22.19 -5.22
N ALA A 401 -16.12 -21.73 -5.80
CA ALA A 401 -17.42 -22.38 -5.66
C ALA A 401 -17.46 -23.77 -6.29
N ALA A 402 -16.85 -23.95 -7.48
CA ALA A 402 -16.79 -25.24 -8.14
C ALA A 402 -15.96 -26.26 -7.36
N LEU A 403 -14.82 -25.83 -6.79
CA LEU A 403 -13.97 -26.67 -5.95
C LEU A 403 -14.62 -26.94 -4.59
N ALA A 404 -15.22 -25.94 -3.94
CA ALA A 404 -15.94 -26.10 -2.68
C ALA A 404 -17.04 -27.17 -2.78
N ARG A 405 -17.76 -27.21 -3.91
CA ARG A 405 -18.74 -28.25 -4.20
C ARG A 405 -18.13 -29.66 -4.19
N ARG A 406 -16.94 -29.83 -4.78
CA ARG A 406 -16.24 -31.12 -4.86
C ARG A 406 -15.59 -31.51 -3.53
N ILE A 407 -15.05 -30.53 -2.80
CA ILE A 407 -14.56 -30.69 -1.42
C ILE A 407 -15.70 -31.17 -0.52
N ALA A 408 -16.87 -30.51 -0.59
CA ALA A 408 -18.05 -30.90 0.18
C ALA A 408 -18.53 -32.32 -0.16
N ALA A 409 -18.49 -32.72 -1.44
CA ALA A 409 -18.82 -34.08 -1.84
C ALA A 409 -17.86 -35.11 -1.20
N HIS A 410 -16.55 -34.87 -1.23
CA HIS A 410 -15.56 -35.78 -0.60
C HIS A 410 -15.76 -35.87 0.91
N LEU A 411 -15.95 -34.74 1.59
CA LEU A 411 -16.21 -34.72 3.03
C LEU A 411 -17.56 -35.35 3.41
N ALA A 412 -18.47 -35.48 2.44
CA ALA A 412 -19.71 -36.25 2.51
C ALA A 412 -19.57 -37.71 2.05
N ASP A 413 -18.33 -38.23 2.02
CA ASP A 413 -17.96 -39.60 1.66
C ASP A 413 -18.28 -39.96 0.18
N ARG A 414 -18.46 -38.95 -0.69
CA ARG A 414 -18.58 -39.11 -2.15
C ARG A 414 -17.32 -38.69 -2.87
N HIS A 415 -16.66 -39.67 -3.45
CA HIS A 415 -15.36 -39.53 -4.10
C HIS A 415 -15.55 -39.03 -5.55
N ASP A 416 -15.35 -37.73 -5.77
CA ASP A 416 -15.38 -37.09 -7.10
C ASP A 416 -14.01 -36.49 -7.42
N HIS A 417 -13.10 -37.33 -7.89
CA HIS A 417 -11.70 -36.96 -8.15
C HIS A 417 -11.47 -36.10 -9.39
N THR A 418 -12.53 -35.66 -10.07
CA THR A 418 -12.39 -34.87 -11.30
C THR A 418 -12.16 -33.40 -10.94
N GLU A 419 -11.11 -32.78 -11.46
CA GLU A 419 -10.93 -31.33 -11.37
C GLU A 419 -12.05 -30.62 -12.20
N PRO A 420 -12.53 -29.39 -11.85
CA PRO A 420 -13.48 -28.66 -12.68
C PRO A 420 -13.05 -28.53 -14.15
N SER A 421 -11.92 -27.86 -14.40
CA SER A 421 -11.31 -27.71 -15.72
C SER A 421 -9.83 -27.41 -15.52
N SER A 422 -8.95 -28.13 -16.21
CA SER A 422 -7.50 -27.92 -16.12
C SER A 422 -7.07 -26.51 -16.55
N TRP A 423 -7.85 -25.87 -17.44
CA TRP A 423 -7.62 -24.49 -17.84
C TRP A 423 -7.74 -23.51 -16.67
N TRP A 424 -8.64 -23.77 -15.71
CA TRP A 424 -8.85 -22.86 -14.57
C TRP A 424 -7.65 -22.83 -13.64
N ARG A 425 -7.05 -23.99 -13.32
CA ARG A 425 -5.81 -24.06 -12.54
C ARG A 425 -4.66 -23.44 -13.29
N PHE A 426 -4.58 -23.68 -14.61
CA PHE A 426 -3.57 -23.03 -15.44
C PHE A 426 -3.70 -21.51 -15.40
N SER A 427 -4.90 -20.95 -15.57
CA SER A 427 -5.11 -19.49 -15.51
C SER A 427 -4.78 -18.92 -14.13
N ALA A 428 -5.14 -19.61 -13.04
CA ALA A 428 -4.80 -19.19 -11.68
C ALA A 428 -3.28 -19.21 -11.43
N LEU A 429 -2.58 -20.29 -11.84
CA LEU A 429 -1.13 -20.39 -11.77
C LEU A 429 -0.45 -19.32 -12.64
N PHE A 430 -0.93 -19.11 -13.86
CA PHE A 430 -0.39 -18.12 -14.78
C PHE A 430 -0.51 -16.71 -14.20
N GLY A 431 -1.70 -16.34 -13.71
CA GLY A 431 -1.92 -15.05 -13.06
C GLY A 431 -1.06 -14.86 -11.82
N LEU A 432 -0.90 -15.92 -11.00
CA LEU A 432 -0.10 -15.86 -9.78
C LEU A 432 1.38 -15.65 -10.10
N VAL A 433 1.92 -16.45 -11.03
CA VAL A 433 3.31 -16.34 -11.49
C VAL A 433 3.58 -15.01 -12.19
N LEU A 434 2.61 -14.50 -12.97
CA LEU A 434 2.73 -13.18 -13.56
C LEU A 434 2.89 -12.10 -12.48
N TYR A 435 2.08 -12.15 -11.41
CA TYR A 435 2.23 -11.25 -10.27
C TYR A 435 3.55 -11.50 -9.51
N ASP A 436 4.01 -12.74 -9.36
CA ASP A 436 5.30 -13.03 -8.74
C ASP A 436 6.45 -12.35 -9.50
N ILE A 437 6.42 -12.38 -10.84
CA ILE A 437 7.39 -11.67 -11.68
C ILE A 437 7.29 -10.17 -11.43
N LEU A 438 6.09 -9.59 -11.52
CA LEU A 438 5.88 -8.15 -11.35
C LEU A 438 6.37 -7.68 -9.97
N ILE A 439 6.04 -8.41 -8.90
CA ILE A 439 6.45 -8.09 -7.54
C ILE A 439 7.96 -8.35 -7.33
N ALA A 440 8.57 -9.32 -8.01
CA ALA A 440 10.01 -9.52 -7.89
C ALA A 440 10.81 -8.31 -8.45
N PHE A 441 10.31 -7.63 -9.48
CA PHE A 441 10.98 -6.47 -10.10
C PHE A 441 10.53 -5.12 -9.55
N ASP A 442 9.23 -4.97 -9.28
CA ASP A 442 8.62 -3.74 -8.79
C ASP A 442 7.95 -3.92 -7.42
N GLY A 443 8.58 -4.76 -6.60
CA GLY A 443 8.10 -5.11 -5.29
C GLY A 443 8.04 -3.94 -4.32
N ARG A 444 8.61 -2.77 -4.65
CA ARG A 444 8.54 -1.59 -3.78
C ARG A 444 7.16 -0.93 -3.81
N TYR A 445 6.47 -0.96 -4.95
CA TYR A 445 5.23 -0.18 -5.17
C TYR A 445 3.99 -1.05 -5.38
N LEU A 446 4.14 -2.28 -5.86
CA LEU A 446 3.00 -3.15 -6.17
C LEU A 446 2.38 -3.80 -4.92
N ASP A 447 1.06 -3.75 -4.85
CA ASP A 447 0.27 -4.45 -3.82
C ASP A 447 0.20 -5.95 -4.07
N PHE A 448 -0.09 -6.70 -3.00
CA PHE A 448 -0.41 -8.12 -3.07
C PHE A 448 -1.93 -8.31 -3.17
N PRO A 449 -2.49 -8.77 -4.30
CA PRO A 449 -3.93 -9.02 -4.45
C PRO A 449 -4.37 -10.30 -3.73
N MET A 450 -4.23 -10.33 -2.40
CA MET A 450 -4.43 -11.51 -1.56
C MET A 450 -5.83 -12.10 -1.70
N GLY A 451 -6.88 -11.29 -1.63
CA GLY A 451 -8.26 -11.77 -1.73
C GLY A 451 -8.57 -12.43 -3.08
N LEU A 452 -7.98 -11.93 -4.16
CA LEU A 452 -8.11 -12.51 -5.49
C LEU A 452 -7.48 -13.91 -5.59
N PHE A 453 -6.24 -14.06 -5.14
CA PHE A 453 -5.49 -15.33 -5.30
C PHE A 453 -5.73 -16.33 -4.16
N ALA A 454 -6.12 -15.88 -2.97
CA ALA A 454 -6.47 -16.77 -1.87
C ALA A 454 -7.61 -17.72 -2.26
N LEU A 455 -8.61 -17.21 -2.99
CA LEU A 455 -9.77 -17.97 -3.45
C LEU A 455 -9.37 -19.24 -4.25
N PRO A 456 -8.72 -19.15 -5.42
CA PRO A 456 -8.32 -20.34 -6.17
C PRO A 456 -7.21 -21.12 -5.47
N CYS A 457 -6.22 -20.48 -4.85
CA CYS A 457 -5.06 -21.19 -4.30
C CYS A 457 -5.43 -22.06 -3.09
N VAL A 458 -6.20 -21.53 -2.14
CA VAL A 458 -6.67 -22.30 -0.99
C VAL A 458 -7.64 -23.38 -1.45
N ALA A 459 -8.55 -23.08 -2.38
CA ALA A 459 -9.50 -24.08 -2.89
C ALA A 459 -8.79 -25.26 -3.57
N TYR A 460 -7.78 -24.99 -4.42
CA TYR A 460 -6.98 -26.04 -5.05
C TYR A 460 -6.11 -26.80 -4.04
N GLY A 461 -5.57 -26.13 -3.04
CA GLY A 461 -4.81 -26.75 -1.95
C GLY A 461 -5.67 -27.75 -1.16
N VAL A 462 -6.85 -27.32 -0.70
CA VAL A 462 -7.78 -28.18 0.04
C VAL A 462 -8.30 -29.32 -0.82
N PHE A 463 -8.65 -29.06 -2.08
CA PHE A 463 -9.06 -30.11 -3.00
C PHE A 463 -7.95 -31.15 -3.19
N GLY A 464 -6.70 -30.71 -3.38
CA GLY A 464 -5.54 -31.59 -3.54
C GLY A 464 -5.22 -32.44 -2.31
N LEU A 465 -5.62 -32.05 -1.10
CA LEU A 465 -5.53 -32.89 0.09
C LEU A 465 -6.50 -34.07 0.03
N LEU A 466 -7.68 -33.88 -0.56
CA LEU A 466 -8.76 -34.87 -0.60
C LEU A 466 -8.69 -35.77 -1.83
N THR A 467 -8.00 -35.33 -2.89
CA THR A 467 -7.91 -36.07 -4.15
C THR A 467 -6.49 -36.50 -4.45
N HIS A 468 -6.32 -37.78 -4.75
CA HIS A 468 -5.22 -38.21 -5.61
C HIS A 468 -5.67 -37.94 -7.04
N GLU A 469 -5.21 -36.87 -7.69
CA GLU A 469 -5.57 -36.62 -9.10
C GLU A 469 -4.92 -37.67 -10.01
N TRP A 470 -5.74 -38.42 -10.75
CA TRP A 470 -5.29 -39.49 -11.67
C TRP A 470 -4.97 -38.95 -13.07
N SER A 471 -5.08 -37.64 -13.31
CA SER A 471 -4.69 -36.98 -14.56
C SER A 471 -3.30 -36.35 -14.44
N MET A 472 -2.43 -36.59 -15.43
CA MET A 472 -1.11 -35.95 -15.50
C MET A 472 -1.30 -34.43 -15.68
N PRO A 473 -0.77 -33.57 -14.79
CA PRO A 473 -0.79 -32.13 -15.00
C PRO A 473 -0.04 -31.75 -16.28
N SER A 474 -0.48 -30.67 -16.94
CA SER A 474 0.13 -30.22 -18.20
C SER A 474 1.60 -29.82 -18.01
N ALA A 475 2.37 -29.70 -19.10
CA ALA A 475 3.75 -29.23 -19.02
C ALA A 475 3.83 -27.81 -18.43
N GLU A 476 2.90 -26.96 -18.84
CA GLU A 476 2.79 -25.56 -18.42
C GLU A 476 2.42 -25.47 -16.94
N GLN A 477 1.44 -26.25 -16.47
CA GLN A 477 1.08 -26.28 -15.05
C GLN A 477 2.26 -26.73 -14.18
N ARG A 478 3.03 -27.75 -14.61
CA ARG A 478 4.21 -28.22 -13.88
C ARG A 478 5.32 -27.17 -13.85
N PHE A 479 5.54 -26.49 -14.97
CA PHE A 479 6.50 -25.39 -15.06
C PHE A 479 6.12 -24.26 -14.11
N LEU A 480 4.89 -23.73 -14.23
CA LEU A 480 4.39 -22.64 -13.40
C LEU A 480 4.38 -22.99 -11.91
N ALA A 481 3.90 -24.19 -11.54
CA ALA A 481 3.91 -24.65 -10.15
C ALA A 481 5.33 -24.79 -9.57
N SER A 482 6.35 -25.00 -10.41
CA SER A 482 7.75 -25.09 -9.96
C SER A 482 8.41 -23.71 -9.87
N VAL A 483 8.09 -22.80 -10.79
CA VAL A 483 8.67 -21.46 -10.87
C VAL A 483 8.02 -20.49 -9.88
N GLY A 484 6.70 -20.54 -9.67
CA GLY A 484 5.96 -19.62 -8.81
C GLY A 484 6.52 -19.52 -7.39
N PRO A 485 6.62 -20.63 -6.64
CA PRO A 485 7.19 -20.61 -5.29
C PRO A 485 8.64 -20.08 -5.24
N LEU A 486 9.45 -20.30 -6.29
CA LEU A 486 10.81 -19.76 -6.35
C LEU A 486 10.81 -18.24 -6.52
N LEU A 487 9.93 -17.71 -7.38
CA LEU A 487 9.77 -16.27 -7.55
C LEU A 487 9.16 -15.63 -6.30
N ALA A 488 8.20 -16.29 -5.65
CA ALA A 488 7.56 -15.80 -4.43
C ALA A 488 8.50 -15.72 -3.21
N ILE A 489 9.65 -16.39 -3.24
CA ILE A 489 10.72 -16.19 -2.24
C ILE A 489 11.38 -14.81 -2.40
N ALA A 490 11.45 -14.26 -3.62
CA ALA A 490 12.10 -12.98 -3.87
C ALA A 490 11.54 -11.83 -3.00
N PRO A 491 10.22 -11.57 -2.94
CA PRO A 491 9.68 -10.54 -2.06
C PRO A 491 9.90 -10.85 -0.58
N VAL A 492 9.92 -12.12 -0.15
CA VAL A 492 10.24 -12.47 1.25
C VAL A 492 11.67 -12.02 1.60
N VAL A 493 12.63 -12.26 0.71
CA VAL A 493 14.03 -11.88 0.90
C VAL A 493 14.20 -10.35 0.79
N GLN A 494 13.58 -9.70 -0.19
CA GLN A 494 13.62 -8.23 -0.36
C GLN A 494 13.07 -7.50 0.88
N GLU A 495 12.06 -8.08 1.52
CA GLU A 495 11.44 -7.57 2.75
C GLU A 495 12.12 -8.08 4.04
N VAL A 496 13.27 -8.76 3.92
CA VAL A 496 14.08 -9.27 5.05
C VAL A 496 13.26 -10.18 5.98
N GLY A 497 12.25 -10.86 5.44
CA GLY A 497 11.35 -11.73 6.20
C GLY A 497 10.43 -11.02 7.20
N MET A 498 10.44 -9.67 7.27
CA MET A 498 9.65 -8.90 8.25
C MET A 498 8.19 -8.70 7.82
N ASN A 499 7.93 -8.73 6.52
CA ASN A 499 6.61 -8.49 5.96
C ASN A 499 5.76 -9.76 6.03
N LYS A 500 4.72 -9.76 6.88
CA LYS A 500 3.78 -10.89 7.03
C LYS A 500 3.06 -11.27 5.72
N VAL A 501 2.81 -10.30 4.84
CA VAL A 501 2.06 -10.50 3.59
C VAL A 501 2.90 -11.28 2.57
N THR A 502 4.22 -11.11 2.52
CA THR A 502 5.07 -11.86 1.58
C THR A 502 5.11 -13.35 1.92
N TRP A 503 5.08 -13.70 3.20
CA TRP A 503 4.95 -15.08 3.65
C TRP A 503 3.59 -15.70 3.31
N LEU A 504 2.50 -14.94 3.50
CA LEU A 504 1.17 -15.40 3.09
C LEU A 504 1.11 -15.61 1.57
N TRP A 505 1.71 -14.71 0.79
CA TRP A 505 1.80 -14.81 -0.67
C TRP A 505 2.59 -16.04 -1.14
N LEU A 506 3.74 -16.32 -0.50
CA LEU A 506 4.47 -17.58 -0.71
C LEU A 506 3.61 -18.80 -0.33
N GLY A 507 2.85 -18.70 0.76
CA GLY A 507 1.89 -19.72 1.18
C GLY A 507 0.83 -20.01 0.11
N LEU A 508 0.29 -18.98 -0.56
CA LEU A 508 -0.66 -19.16 -1.66
C LEU A 508 -0.03 -19.87 -2.86
N ASN A 509 1.20 -19.48 -3.21
CA ASN A 509 2.01 -20.15 -4.23
C ASN A 509 2.18 -21.64 -3.96
N LEU A 510 2.56 -21.99 -2.73
CA LEU A 510 2.70 -23.38 -2.31
C LEU A 510 1.35 -24.12 -2.28
N ALA A 511 0.28 -23.46 -1.83
CA ALA A 511 -1.05 -24.08 -1.74
C ALA A 511 -1.56 -24.57 -3.10
N ILE A 512 -1.32 -23.82 -4.18
CA ILE A 512 -1.72 -24.24 -5.53
C ILE A 512 -0.69 -25.16 -6.20
N ALA A 513 0.61 -25.03 -5.89
CA ALA A 513 1.68 -25.79 -6.51
C ALA A 513 1.85 -27.22 -5.96
N VAL A 514 1.73 -27.40 -4.63
CA VAL A 514 1.94 -28.70 -3.98
C VAL A 514 1.04 -29.80 -4.55
N PRO A 515 -0.28 -29.59 -4.74
CA PRO A 515 -1.14 -30.57 -5.40
C PRO A 515 -0.64 -31.00 -6.79
N VAL A 516 -0.10 -30.06 -7.59
CA VAL A 516 0.46 -30.35 -8.92
C VAL A 516 1.70 -31.24 -8.81
N TRP A 517 2.60 -30.95 -7.85
CA TRP A 517 3.79 -31.77 -7.62
C TRP A 517 3.44 -33.19 -7.14
N VAL A 518 2.45 -33.31 -6.26
CA VAL A 518 1.97 -34.62 -5.78
C VAL A 518 1.40 -35.44 -6.94
N ALA A 519 0.50 -34.86 -7.74
CA ALA A 519 -0.06 -35.52 -8.92
C ALA A 519 1.03 -35.94 -9.92
N TRP A 520 2.02 -35.08 -10.17
CA TRP A 520 3.14 -35.38 -11.06
C TRP A 520 4.00 -36.56 -10.56
N ARG A 521 4.30 -36.60 -9.26
CA ARG A 521 5.09 -37.70 -8.64
C ARG A 521 4.35 -39.03 -8.67
N CYS A 522 3.06 -39.05 -8.33
CA CYS A 522 2.23 -40.25 -8.34
C CYS A 522 2.24 -40.91 -9.74
N HIS A 523 2.04 -40.13 -10.80
CA HIS A 523 2.10 -40.65 -12.17
C HIS A 523 3.46 -41.18 -12.59
N ARG A 524 4.56 -40.54 -12.20
CA ARG A 524 5.91 -41.04 -12.47
C ARG A 524 6.15 -42.40 -11.81
N SER A 525 5.68 -42.59 -10.58
CA SER A 525 5.81 -43.87 -9.87
C SER A 525 5.01 -45.00 -10.53
N VAL A 526 3.80 -44.70 -11.04
CA VAL A 526 2.98 -45.67 -11.80
C VAL A 526 3.63 -46.03 -13.14
N ARG A 527 4.32 -45.10 -13.81
CA ARG A 527 5.00 -45.37 -15.09
C ARG A 527 6.28 -46.20 -14.96
N LEU A 528 6.89 -46.24 -13.78
CA LEU A 528 8.12 -46.99 -13.51
C LEU A 528 7.87 -48.46 -13.09
N GLN A 529 6.70 -48.76 -12.53
CA GLN A 529 6.31 -50.13 -12.15
C GLN A 529 6.21 -51.13 -13.33
N PRO A 530 5.64 -50.79 -14.50
CA PRO A 530 5.59 -51.71 -15.64
C PRO A 530 6.98 -52.02 -16.21
N LYS A 531 7.94 -51.09 -16.12
CA LYS A 531 9.31 -51.29 -16.63
C LYS A 531 10.16 -52.19 -15.73
N GLN A 532 9.94 -52.19 -14.42
CA GLN A 532 10.60 -53.12 -13.50
C GLN A 532 10.03 -54.55 -13.60
N ALA A 533 8.73 -54.70 -13.88
CA ALA A 533 8.13 -56.02 -14.11
C ALA A 533 8.61 -56.68 -15.42
N GLN A 534 8.94 -55.89 -16.45
CA GLN A 534 9.54 -56.40 -17.69
C GLN A 534 11.04 -56.70 -17.57
N ALA A 535 11.77 -55.99 -16.71
CA ALA A 535 13.19 -56.23 -16.45
C ALA A 535 13.46 -57.37 -15.45
N ALA A 536 12.44 -57.82 -14.70
CA ALA A 536 12.52 -58.99 -13.82
C ALA A 536 12.06 -60.29 -14.50
N ASN A 537 11.50 -60.19 -15.71
CA ASN A 537 11.11 -61.31 -16.57
C ASN A 537 12.05 -61.50 -17.78
N GLN A 538 13.20 -60.83 -17.78
CA GLN A 538 14.38 -61.09 -18.62
C GLN A 538 15.51 -61.48 -17.69
#